data_AF-A0A9W9FRI1-F1
#
_entry.id   AF-A0A9W9FRI1-F1
#
_cell.length_a   1.000
_cell.length_b   1.000
_cell.length_c   1.000
_cell.angle_alpha   90.00
_cell.angle_beta   90.00
_cell.angle_gamma   90.00
#
_symmetry.space_group_name_H-M   'P 1'
#
loop_
_entity.id
_entity.type
_entity.pdbx_description
1 polymer ?
#
loop_
_entity_poly.entity_id
_entity_poly.type
_entity_poly.pdbx_seq_one_letter_code
_entity_poly.pdbx_strand_id
1 'polypeptide(L)'
;MYAARPKLQVCTAVAQNATRPALSLKSPSAIPRTPISPVSAASPTSRRFSSLQVPSYGYINSCSSKSILKKQPSNAKAATGKHIEFKGTPTVHCVTPIENPDEYYGTHTKMSREERRWKVRDDDTSVAIVDKNERNKAKIHFLENVTADSRAHRGIHPILALESHQESLANLVNKALRSLPVSDHNNGIRLADGSKRRRPDFISATRGPGMRSNLSVGLDTGKALSVAWQIPMVGVHHMQAHLLTPWLVSCLANDASSELDTLSPRFPFLSILVSGGHSILVHSQSLTDHKIMASSDDIAMGETLDKSAREILPPSLLQDAKNTMYGKILEQFVFPNGPADFADYHPPMNRGEEVVKRQSPWGWSITTPFANTRALQLSFSSISSMVTKIVKDRNDNLSHEERVDLGREAMRVCFEHLASRTIIALEALRLRHRGDDEVKTLVVSGGVAANRFLMTVLRSFLDVRGFKHIKVVAPPPYLCTDNAAMIGWAGIEMFEAGWQSDLSCRALRKWTLDAQAEDGGVLGPSGWIRNGPAL
;
A
#
# COMPACT_ATOMS: atom_id res chain seq x y z
N MET A 1 -7.24 4.08 -42.30
CA MET A 1 -8.22 4.45 -41.26
C MET A 1 -8.63 3.19 -40.51
N TYR A 2 -7.90 2.82 -39.45
CA TYR A 2 -8.33 1.82 -38.49
C TYR A 2 -8.85 2.59 -37.27
N ALA A 3 -10.16 2.54 -37.04
CA ALA A 3 -10.78 3.11 -35.85
C ALA A 3 -10.32 2.30 -34.62
N ALA A 4 -9.55 2.94 -33.74
CA ALA A 4 -9.12 2.35 -32.47
C ALA A 4 -10.33 2.27 -31.52
N ARG A 5 -10.46 1.14 -30.81
CA ARG A 5 -11.57 0.90 -29.87
C ARG A 5 -11.21 1.42 -28.47
N PRO A 6 -12.17 1.92 -27.66
CA PRO A 6 -11.94 2.33 -26.25
C PRO A 6 -11.35 1.18 -25.42
N LYS A 7 -10.74 1.36 -24.24
CA LYS A 7 -10.08 0.24 -23.49
C LYS A 7 -10.74 -0.05 -22.12
N LEU A 8 -11.22 -1.28 -21.91
CA LEU A 8 -11.94 -1.75 -20.72
C LEU A 8 -11.05 -2.65 -19.84
N GLN A 9 -11.09 -2.55 -18.52
CA GLN A 9 -10.20 -3.32 -17.63
C GLN A 9 -10.94 -3.96 -16.44
N VAL A 10 -10.50 -5.14 -15.95
CA VAL A 10 -10.89 -5.71 -14.64
C VAL A 10 -9.67 -5.69 -13.70
N CYS A 11 -9.83 -5.16 -12.49
CA CYS A 11 -8.73 -4.93 -11.53
C CYS A 11 -8.97 -5.66 -10.21
N THR A 12 -7.94 -6.29 -9.65
CA THR A 12 -7.97 -6.93 -8.33
C THR A 12 -6.95 -6.29 -7.38
N ALA A 13 -7.39 -5.73 -6.26
CA ALA A 13 -6.51 -5.14 -5.25
C ALA A 13 -6.61 -5.94 -3.95
N VAL A 14 -5.45 -6.41 -3.50
CA VAL A 14 -5.23 -6.92 -2.15
C VAL A 14 -3.91 -6.27 -1.71
N ALA A 15 -3.86 -5.56 -0.58
CA ALA A 15 -2.64 -4.93 -0.08
C ALA A 15 -2.61 -4.95 1.45
N GLN A 16 -1.41 -5.11 2.04
CA GLN A 16 -1.18 -5.08 3.48
C GLN A 16 0.20 -4.50 3.78
N ASN A 17 0.30 -3.28 4.28
CA ASN A 17 1.58 -2.55 4.39
C ASN A 17 2.56 -3.16 5.41
N ALA A 18 3.87 -3.14 5.11
CA ALA A 18 4.91 -3.60 6.01
C ALA A 18 6.15 -2.70 6.02
N THR A 19 6.43 -2.03 7.14
CA THR A 19 7.75 -1.44 7.46
C THR A 19 8.10 -1.55 8.96
N ARG A 20 9.40 -1.76 9.23
CA ARG A 20 10.17 -1.48 10.47
C ARG A 20 11.67 -1.36 10.06
N PRO A 21 12.55 -0.70 10.84
CA PRO A 21 13.70 0.03 10.31
C PRO A 21 14.95 -0.82 10.10
N ALA A 22 15.82 -0.35 9.20
CA ALA A 22 17.21 -0.76 9.11
C ALA A 22 18.02 -0.07 10.21
N LEU A 23 18.73 -0.84 11.03
CA LEU A 23 19.78 -0.32 11.91
C LEU A 23 21.12 -0.75 11.35
N SER A 24 21.81 0.22 10.73
CA SER A 24 23.25 0.18 10.48
C SER A 24 23.97 0.58 11.77
N LEU A 25 24.83 -0.29 12.30
CA LEU A 25 25.78 0.09 13.36
C LEU A 25 27.17 0.27 12.75
N LYS A 26 27.71 1.49 12.94
CA LYS A 26 29.11 1.84 12.73
C LYS A 26 29.97 1.31 13.88
N SER A 27 31.16 0.84 13.55
CA SER A 27 32.27 0.43 14.42
C SER A 27 32.82 1.54 15.32
N PRO A 28 33.49 1.17 16.44
CA PRO A 28 34.72 1.86 16.83
C PRO A 28 35.91 0.93 17.22
N SER A 29 37.09 1.36 16.78
CA SER A 29 38.49 1.03 17.15
C SER A 29 38.85 1.48 18.60
N ALA A 30 39.90 1.07 19.36
CA ALA A 30 41.13 0.27 19.21
C ALA A 30 41.74 -0.11 20.60
N ILE A 31 42.35 -1.33 20.73
CA ILE A 31 43.72 -1.74 21.25
C ILE A 31 44.18 -1.31 22.69
N PRO A 32 45.16 -1.94 23.42
CA PRO A 32 46.05 -3.12 23.15
C PRO A 32 46.15 -4.21 24.25
N ARG A 33 46.69 -5.40 23.90
CA ARG A 33 48.02 -5.93 24.31
C ARG A 33 48.22 -7.41 23.88
N THR A 34 49.23 -7.64 23.04
CA THR A 34 49.97 -8.90 22.81
C THR A 34 51.12 -9.01 23.85
N PRO A 35 51.96 -10.07 23.94
CA PRO A 35 52.25 -11.19 23.01
C PRO A 35 52.21 -12.59 23.70
N ILE A 36 52.35 -13.75 23.07
CA ILE A 36 53.54 -14.35 22.42
C ILE A 36 53.06 -15.67 21.76
N SER A 37 53.53 -15.98 20.54
CA SER A 37 53.49 -17.33 19.95
C SER A 37 54.84 -18.05 20.20
N PRO A 38 54.88 -19.39 20.15
CA PRO A 38 55.68 -20.01 19.08
C PRO A 38 55.01 -21.26 18.46
N VAL A 39 54.99 -21.37 17.13
CA VAL A 39 55.89 -22.13 16.22
C VAL A 39 55.44 -23.59 15.99
N SER A 40 55.36 -23.91 14.69
CA SER A 40 54.96 -25.16 14.06
C SER A 40 56.07 -26.23 14.13
N ALA A 41 55.71 -27.52 14.25
CA ALA A 41 56.59 -28.64 13.94
C ALA A 41 55.81 -29.91 13.52
N ALA A 42 56.20 -30.44 12.34
CA ALA A 42 56.28 -31.84 11.94
C ALA A 42 55.03 -32.78 11.97
N SER A 43 54.68 -33.28 10.77
CA SER A 43 54.18 -34.66 10.54
C SER A 43 55.36 -35.65 10.60
N PRO A 44 55.23 -37.01 10.70
CA PRO A 44 54.06 -37.84 10.37
C PRO A 44 53.77 -39.03 11.32
N THR A 45 52.71 -39.78 10.99
CA THR A 45 52.42 -41.22 11.24
C THR A 45 51.14 -41.57 12.02
N SER A 46 50.17 -42.08 11.24
CA SER A 46 49.19 -43.13 11.51
C SER A 46 48.48 -43.18 12.88
N ARG A 47 47.18 -42.88 12.87
CA ARG A 47 46.14 -43.74 13.49
C ARG A 47 44.73 -43.36 13.00
N ARG A 48 44.15 -44.27 12.20
CA ARG A 48 42.72 -44.61 12.01
C ARG A 48 41.70 -43.45 12.01
N PHE A 49 41.28 -43.04 10.81
CA PHE A 49 39.96 -42.45 10.59
C PHE A 49 38.90 -43.56 10.60
N SER A 50 37.93 -43.51 11.52
CA SER A 50 36.64 -44.15 11.29
C SER A 50 35.76 -43.16 10.53
N SER A 51 35.45 -43.49 9.29
CA SER A 51 34.41 -42.82 8.51
C SER A 51 33.05 -43.15 9.14
N LEU A 52 32.37 -42.15 9.70
CA LEU A 52 30.92 -42.22 9.83
C LEU A 52 30.34 -42.29 8.41
N GLN A 53 29.70 -43.42 8.12
CA GLN A 53 29.01 -43.66 6.85
C GLN A 53 27.92 -42.61 6.65
N VAL A 54 28.06 -41.81 5.60
CA VAL A 54 26.93 -41.07 5.01
C VAL A 54 26.08 -42.10 4.26
N PRO A 55 24.78 -42.24 4.54
CA PRO A 55 23.93 -43.10 3.74
C PRO A 55 23.83 -42.54 2.31
N SER A 56 24.39 -43.29 1.37
CA SER A 56 24.18 -43.08 -0.07
C SER A 56 22.76 -43.50 -0.41
N TYR A 57 21.86 -42.53 -0.59
CA TYR A 57 20.58 -42.80 -1.22
C TYR A 57 20.80 -42.96 -2.73
N GLY A 58 20.93 -44.22 -3.16
CA GLY A 58 20.86 -44.58 -4.57
C GLY A 58 19.40 -44.47 -5.03
N TYR A 59 19.13 -43.56 -5.96
CA TYR A 59 17.85 -43.52 -6.65
C TYR A 59 17.79 -44.68 -7.65
N ILE A 60 16.99 -45.70 -7.36
CA ILE A 60 16.66 -46.75 -8.34
C ILE A 60 15.46 -46.25 -9.14
N ASN A 61 15.72 -45.87 -10.39
CA ASN A 61 14.69 -45.57 -11.37
C ASN A 61 14.07 -46.89 -11.85
N SER A 62 12.86 -47.22 -11.38
CA SER A 62 12.10 -48.40 -11.81
C SER A 62 11.13 -48.11 -12.97
N CYS A 63 11.34 -47.04 -13.74
CA CYS A 63 10.67 -46.88 -15.03
C CYS A 63 11.36 -47.75 -16.09
N SER A 64 10.80 -48.93 -16.35
CA SER A 64 11.04 -49.62 -17.63
C SER A 64 10.38 -48.80 -18.74
N SER A 65 11.21 -48.03 -19.43
CA SER A 65 10.82 -47.30 -20.64
C SER A 65 10.56 -48.30 -21.77
N LYS A 66 9.30 -48.59 -22.06
CA LYS A 66 8.89 -49.07 -23.39
C LYS A 66 8.28 -47.90 -24.16
N SER A 67 9.12 -47.33 -25.02
CA SER A 67 8.73 -46.41 -26.09
C SER A 67 7.54 -46.96 -26.89
N ILE A 68 6.42 -46.23 -26.92
CA ILE A 68 5.35 -46.42 -27.91
C ILE A 68 5.23 -45.14 -28.73
N LEU A 69 6.25 -44.90 -29.56
CA LEU A 69 6.05 -44.25 -30.84
C LEU A 69 6.29 -45.31 -31.92
N LYS A 70 5.20 -45.91 -32.41
CA LYS A 70 5.15 -46.43 -33.78
C LYS A 70 3.72 -46.63 -34.28
N LYS A 71 3.44 -45.85 -35.34
CA LYS A 71 2.64 -46.15 -36.55
C LYS A 71 1.20 -46.66 -36.41
N GLN A 72 0.29 -45.82 -36.90
CA GLN A 72 -0.99 -46.09 -37.59
C GLN A 72 -1.07 -47.48 -38.28
N PRO A 73 -2.25 -48.13 -38.32
CA PRO A 73 -3.19 -47.84 -39.42
C PRO A 73 -4.71 -47.93 -39.11
N SER A 74 -5.46 -47.19 -39.95
CA SER A 74 -6.78 -47.49 -40.54
C SER A 74 -8.10 -47.43 -39.75
N ASN A 75 -9.00 -46.60 -40.29
CA ASN A 75 -10.48 -46.72 -40.44
C ASN A 75 -11.37 -47.07 -39.24
N ALA A 76 -12.21 -46.11 -38.81
CA ALA A 76 -13.68 -46.24 -38.85
C ALA A 76 -14.38 -44.92 -38.44
N LYS A 77 -15.56 -44.71 -39.05
CA LYS A 77 -16.45 -43.54 -38.94
C LYS A 77 -17.22 -43.47 -37.61
N ALA A 78 -17.73 -42.25 -37.38
CA ALA A 78 -19.00 -41.88 -36.76
C ALA A 78 -19.09 -41.73 -35.23
N ALA A 79 -19.35 -40.46 -34.85
CA ALA A 79 -20.36 -39.96 -33.93
C ALA A 79 -20.60 -40.68 -32.59
N THR A 80 -20.47 -39.94 -31.50
CA THR A 80 -21.56 -39.51 -30.58
C THR A 80 -20.98 -39.11 -29.22
N GLY A 81 -21.72 -38.25 -28.51
CA GLY A 81 -21.24 -37.45 -27.38
C GLY A 81 -20.54 -38.23 -26.27
N LYS A 82 -19.52 -37.58 -25.69
CA LYS A 82 -18.92 -38.01 -24.44
C LYS A 82 -18.98 -36.85 -23.46
N HIS A 83 -20.03 -36.87 -22.65
CA HIS A 83 -20.00 -36.27 -21.32
C HIS A 83 -18.77 -36.85 -20.58
N ILE A 84 -17.99 -35.99 -19.93
CA ILE A 84 -16.97 -36.45 -19.00
C ILE A 84 -17.71 -36.92 -17.76
N GLU A 85 -17.80 -38.23 -17.59
CA GLU A 85 -18.37 -38.86 -16.40
C GLU A 85 -17.22 -39.36 -15.54
N PHE A 86 -17.04 -38.77 -14.36
CA PHE A 86 -16.03 -39.19 -13.40
C PHE A 86 -16.51 -40.44 -12.67
N LYS A 87 -15.92 -41.59 -12.96
CA LYS A 87 -16.08 -42.79 -12.11
C LYS A 87 -15.08 -42.71 -10.95
N GLY A 88 -15.57 -42.23 -9.81
CA GLY A 88 -14.87 -42.24 -8.53
C GLY A 88 -14.87 -40.88 -7.85
N THR A 89 -15.10 -40.87 -6.53
CA THR A 89 -14.96 -39.68 -5.69
C THR A 89 -13.50 -39.24 -5.71
N PRO A 90 -13.16 -38.01 -6.10
CA PRO A 90 -11.77 -37.55 -6.08
C PRO A 90 -11.28 -37.51 -4.63
N THR A 91 -10.30 -38.35 -4.30
CA THR A 91 -9.58 -38.25 -3.04
C THR A 91 -8.54 -37.14 -3.18
N VAL A 92 -8.78 -36.02 -2.50
CA VAL A 92 -7.82 -34.91 -2.40
C VAL A 92 -6.69 -35.36 -1.47
N HIS A 93 -5.46 -35.40 -1.99
CA HIS A 93 -4.28 -35.53 -1.15
C HIS A 93 -3.99 -34.16 -0.52
N CYS A 94 -4.38 -34.00 0.74
CA CYS A 94 -3.93 -32.88 1.57
C CYS A 94 -2.41 -32.96 1.71
N VAL A 95 -1.70 -31.93 1.27
CA VAL A 95 -0.32 -31.69 1.71
C VAL A 95 -0.42 -31.23 3.17
N THR A 96 -0.06 -32.11 4.08
CA THR A 96 -0.05 -31.97 5.53
C THR A 96 1.10 -31.07 6.02
N PRO A 97 1.09 -30.68 7.32
CA PRO A 97 1.58 -29.39 7.79
C PRO A 97 3.10 -29.33 7.86
N ILE A 98 3.62 -28.10 7.89
CA ILE A 98 5.01 -27.83 8.24
C ILE A 98 5.19 -28.28 9.70
N GLU A 99 5.70 -29.49 9.87
CA GLU A 99 6.26 -29.99 11.11
C GLU A 99 7.55 -29.22 11.37
N ASN A 100 7.61 -28.54 12.52
CA ASN A 100 8.69 -27.71 13.04
C ASN A 100 8.63 -26.18 12.71
N PRO A 101 7.82 -25.41 13.46
CA PRO A 101 7.71 -23.95 13.32
C PRO A 101 8.97 -23.17 13.67
N ASP A 102 9.90 -23.77 14.43
CA ASP A 102 11.05 -23.07 15.04
C ASP A 102 12.21 -22.82 14.05
N GLU A 103 12.23 -23.50 12.90
CA GLU A 103 13.33 -23.41 11.93
C GLU A 103 13.16 -22.25 10.92
N TYR A 104 11.95 -21.71 10.74
CA TYR A 104 11.67 -20.63 9.77
C TYR A 104 11.65 -19.23 10.40
N TYR A 105 11.30 -19.13 11.68
CA TYR A 105 11.26 -17.87 12.43
C TYR A 105 12.37 -17.89 13.48
N GLY A 106 13.60 -17.62 13.02
CA GLY A 106 14.77 -17.53 13.89
C GLY A 106 14.48 -16.79 15.21
N THR A 107 15.10 -17.29 16.29
CA THR A 107 14.90 -16.85 17.67
C THR A 107 14.97 -15.33 17.81
N HIS A 108 13.79 -14.70 17.91
CA HIS A 108 13.64 -13.27 18.12
C HIS A 108 13.23 -12.97 19.55
N THR A 109 13.98 -12.09 20.20
CA THR A 109 13.67 -11.47 21.49
C THR A 109 12.24 -10.92 21.49
N LYS A 110 11.42 -11.38 22.44
CA LYS A 110 9.98 -11.05 22.53
C LYS A 110 9.75 -9.54 22.71
N MET A 111 9.16 -8.89 21.71
CA MET A 111 8.31 -7.71 21.91
C MET A 111 7.09 -8.08 22.76
N SER A 112 6.62 -7.17 23.61
CA SER A 112 5.57 -7.44 24.58
C SER A 112 4.23 -7.78 23.91
N ARG A 113 3.36 -8.51 24.62
CA ARG A 113 2.04 -8.93 24.11
C ARG A 113 1.11 -7.73 23.84
N GLU A 114 1.33 -6.61 24.52
CA GLU A 114 0.60 -5.36 24.33
C GLU A 114 1.00 -4.64 23.03
N GLU A 115 2.30 -4.61 22.70
CA GLU A 115 2.78 -3.99 21.45
C GLU A 115 2.29 -4.71 20.17
N ARG A 116 1.96 -6.01 20.27
CA ARG A 116 1.42 -6.81 19.15
C ARG A 116 -0.06 -6.56 18.90
N ARG A 117 -0.82 -6.06 19.88
CA ARG A 117 -2.28 -5.96 19.84
C ARG A 117 -2.80 -4.70 19.11
N TRP A 118 -1.92 -3.77 18.70
CA TRP A 118 -2.30 -2.43 18.21
C TRP A 118 -1.98 -2.10 16.73
N LYS A 119 -1.74 -3.09 15.86
CA LYS A 119 -1.48 -2.81 14.43
C LYS A 119 -2.78 -2.50 13.69
N VAL A 120 -3.02 -1.24 13.36
CA VAL A 120 -4.11 -0.82 12.46
C VAL A 120 -3.56 -0.71 11.04
N ARG A 121 -4.27 -1.28 10.07
CA ARG A 121 -4.01 -1.18 8.62
C ARG A 121 -5.40 -1.13 7.94
N ASP A 122 -5.47 -1.12 6.62
CA ASP A 122 -6.71 -1.44 5.88
C ASP A 122 -6.52 -2.83 5.26
N ASP A 123 -7.55 -3.68 5.33
CA ASP A 123 -7.56 -5.05 4.77
C ASP A 123 -8.77 -5.21 3.85
N ASP A 124 -8.78 -4.39 2.79
CA ASP A 124 -9.85 -4.38 1.81
C ASP A 124 -9.55 -5.35 0.68
N THR A 125 -10.50 -6.25 0.42
CA THR A 125 -10.61 -6.93 -0.88
C THR A 125 -11.37 -6.01 -1.82
N SER A 126 -10.74 -5.52 -2.88
CA SER A 126 -11.40 -4.60 -3.82
C SER A 126 -11.31 -5.07 -5.26
N VAL A 127 -12.40 -4.87 -6.00
CA VAL A 127 -12.48 -5.11 -7.44
C VAL A 127 -13.10 -3.90 -8.12
N ALA A 128 -12.52 -3.49 -9.24
CA ALA A 128 -13.01 -2.37 -10.04
C ALA A 128 -12.97 -2.67 -11.54
N ILE A 129 -13.86 -2.00 -12.27
CA ILE A 129 -13.83 -1.91 -13.73
C ILE A 129 -13.76 -0.44 -14.11
N VAL A 130 -12.63 -0.05 -14.70
CA VAL A 130 -12.35 1.32 -15.12
C VAL A 130 -12.18 1.33 -16.64
N ASP A 131 -12.80 2.31 -17.28
CA ASP A 131 -12.68 2.60 -18.72
C ASP A 131 -12.12 4.02 -18.87
N LYS A 132 -11.18 4.20 -19.79
CA LYS A 132 -10.61 5.51 -20.18
C LYS A 132 -10.77 5.66 -21.68
N ASN A 133 -11.44 6.73 -22.11
CA ASN A 133 -11.60 7.04 -23.52
C ASN A 133 -10.43 7.87 -24.07
N GLU A 134 -10.40 8.08 -25.39
CA GLU A 134 -9.34 8.83 -26.09
C GLU A 134 -9.22 10.31 -25.67
N ARG A 135 -10.23 10.87 -25.01
CA ARG A 135 -10.27 12.26 -24.50
C ARG A 135 -9.95 12.35 -23.00
N ASN A 136 -9.22 11.38 -22.46
CA ASN A 136 -8.90 11.29 -21.03
C ASN A 136 -10.13 11.35 -20.11
N LYS A 137 -11.31 10.88 -20.56
CA LYS A 137 -12.48 10.73 -19.70
C LYS A 137 -12.50 9.34 -19.10
N ALA A 138 -12.58 9.28 -17.78
CA ALA A 138 -12.67 8.04 -17.05
C ALA A 138 -14.13 7.69 -16.74
N LYS A 139 -14.44 6.39 -16.70
CA LYS A 139 -15.71 5.86 -16.19
C LYS A 139 -15.43 4.64 -15.32
N ILE A 140 -15.96 4.66 -14.09
CA ILE A 140 -15.97 3.50 -13.21
C ILE A 140 -17.30 2.77 -13.43
N HIS A 141 -17.24 1.58 -14.02
CA HIS A 141 -18.41 0.71 -14.23
C HIS A 141 -18.75 -0.11 -12.99
N PHE A 142 -17.74 -0.44 -12.19
CA PHE A 142 -17.87 -1.22 -10.97
C PHE A 142 -16.77 -0.80 -10.01
N LEU A 143 -17.10 -0.64 -8.74
CA LEU A 143 -16.16 -0.50 -7.65
C LEU A 143 -16.82 -1.02 -6.39
N GLU A 144 -16.22 -2.03 -5.77
CA GLU A 144 -16.72 -2.59 -4.51
C GLU A 144 -15.55 -3.05 -3.64
N ASN A 145 -15.66 -2.75 -2.35
CA ASN A 145 -14.69 -3.11 -1.34
C ASN A 145 -15.39 -4.00 -0.29
N VAL A 146 -14.70 -5.06 0.12
CA VAL A 146 -15.06 -5.88 1.27
C VAL A 146 -13.93 -5.78 2.29
N THR A 147 -14.20 -5.10 3.40
CA THR A 147 -13.28 -4.95 4.51
C THR A 147 -13.31 -6.18 5.40
N ALA A 148 -12.15 -6.74 5.73
CA ALA A 148 -12.05 -7.84 6.68
C ALA A 148 -12.51 -7.40 8.08
N ASP A 149 -13.40 -8.16 8.71
CA ASP A 149 -13.86 -7.85 10.07
C ASP A 149 -12.81 -8.27 11.11
N SER A 150 -12.05 -7.29 11.58
CA SER A 150 -11.01 -7.49 12.59
C SER A 150 -11.35 -6.88 13.95
N ARG A 151 -12.63 -6.53 14.20
CA ARG A 151 -13.08 -5.84 15.43
C ARG A 151 -12.71 -6.58 16.70
N ALA A 152 -12.84 -7.91 16.70
CA ALA A 152 -12.45 -8.77 17.83
C ALA A 152 -10.98 -8.61 18.25
N HIS A 153 -10.12 -8.27 17.28
CA HIS A 153 -8.68 -8.09 17.49
C HIS A 153 -8.30 -6.63 17.79
N ARG A 154 -9.25 -5.69 17.70
CA ARG A 154 -9.05 -4.24 17.89
C ARG A 154 -7.87 -3.70 17.03
N GLY A 155 -7.71 -4.27 15.86
CA GLY A 155 -6.57 -4.10 14.96
C GLY A 155 -6.62 -5.17 13.88
N ILE A 156 -5.76 -5.08 12.88
CA ILE A 156 -5.76 -6.02 11.76
C ILE A 156 -5.06 -7.32 12.11
N HIS A 157 -5.69 -8.42 11.70
CA HIS A 157 -5.19 -9.76 11.90
C HIS A 157 -4.82 -10.37 10.53
N PRO A 158 -3.52 -10.58 10.24
CA PRO A 158 -3.05 -11.06 8.94
C PRO A 158 -3.77 -12.27 8.36
N ILE A 159 -4.07 -13.25 9.19
CA ILE A 159 -4.72 -14.49 8.75
C ILE A 159 -6.19 -14.24 8.40
N LEU A 160 -6.91 -13.42 9.19
CA LEU A 160 -8.32 -13.09 8.89
C LEU A 160 -8.42 -12.28 7.59
N ALA A 161 -7.44 -11.42 7.35
CA ALA A 161 -7.34 -10.69 6.10
C ALA A 161 -7.16 -11.63 4.91
N LEU A 162 -6.23 -12.59 5.02
CA LEU A 162 -5.98 -13.58 3.98
C LEU A 162 -7.24 -14.41 3.70
N GLU A 163 -7.88 -14.93 4.74
CA GLU A 163 -9.14 -15.69 4.64
C GLU A 163 -10.22 -14.83 3.95
N SER A 164 -10.40 -13.58 4.38
CA SER A 164 -11.34 -12.65 3.76
C SER A 164 -11.04 -12.41 2.28
N HIS A 165 -9.77 -12.23 1.89
CA HIS A 165 -9.39 -12.09 0.48
C HIS A 165 -9.70 -13.36 -0.33
N GLN A 166 -9.41 -14.54 0.21
CA GLN A 166 -9.67 -15.82 -0.45
C GLN A 166 -11.16 -16.08 -0.64
N GLU A 167 -11.99 -15.76 0.36
CA GLU A 167 -13.44 -15.95 0.33
C GLU A 167 -14.17 -14.91 -0.54
N SER A 168 -13.69 -13.67 -0.54
CA SER A 168 -14.42 -12.54 -1.13
C SER A 168 -14.06 -12.28 -2.59
N LEU A 169 -12.80 -12.47 -2.98
CA LEU A 169 -12.29 -11.96 -4.27
C LEU A 169 -13.00 -12.58 -5.47
N ALA A 170 -13.16 -13.90 -5.51
CA ALA A 170 -13.80 -14.58 -6.65
C ALA A 170 -15.27 -14.16 -6.80
N ASN A 171 -15.97 -13.97 -5.69
CA ASN A 171 -17.35 -13.51 -5.66
C ASN A 171 -17.48 -12.06 -6.17
N LEU A 172 -16.57 -11.18 -5.73
CA LEU A 172 -16.48 -9.81 -6.22
C LEU A 172 -16.16 -9.74 -7.71
N VAL A 173 -15.21 -10.54 -8.21
CA VAL A 173 -14.91 -10.63 -9.64
C VAL A 173 -16.15 -11.06 -10.41
N ASN A 174 -16.83 -12.14 -10.00
CA ASN A 174 -18.06 -12.62 -10.66
C ASN A 174 -19.16 -11.54 -10.71
N LYS A 175 -19.32 -10.76 -9.63
CA LYS A 175 -20.24 -9.62 -9.58
C LYS A 175 -19.80 -8.50 -10.54
N ALA A 176 -18.52 -8.17 -10.56
CA ALA A 176 -17.95 -7.15 -11.43
C ALA A 176 -18.17 -7.47 -12.91
N LEU A 177 -18.02 -8.73 -13.34
CA LEU A 177 -18.19 -9.13 -14.74
C LEU A 177 -19.55 -8.73 -15.33
N ARG A 178 -20.61 -8.72 -14.52
CA ARG A 178 -21.96 -8.29 -14.93
C ARG A 178 -22.03 -6.79 -15.27
N SER A 179 -21.10 -6.00 -14.77
CA SER A 179 -21.01 -4.55 -14.97
C SER A 179 -20.12 -4.15 -16.16
N LEU A 180 -19.45 -5.13 -16.80
CA LEU A 180 -18.73 -4.87 -18.05
C LEU A 180 -19.71 -4.32 -19.11
N PRO A 181 -19.30 -3.34 -19.94
CA PRO A 181 -20.05 -2.91 -21.11
C PRO A 181 -20.57 -4.07 -21.95
N VAL A 182 -21.75 -3.89 -22.55
CA VAL A 182 -22.30 -4.84 -23.51
C VAL A 182 -21.41 -4.88 -24.75
N SER A 183 -21.24 -6.06 -25.34
CA SER A 183 -20.49 -6.23 -26.58
C SER A 183 -21.37 -6.77 -27.68
N ASP A 184 -21.49 -6.00 -28.76
CA ASP A 184 -22.18 -6.41 -29.99
C ASP A 184 -21.27 -7.24 -30.91
N HIS A 185 -19.98 -7.32 -30.59
CA HIS A 185 -18.98 -8.02 -31.39
C HIS A 185 -18.78 -9.48 -30.95
N ASN A 186 -18.36 -10.33 -31.89
CA ASN A 186 -18.00 -11.73 -31.65
C ASN A 186 -16.81 -11.95 -30.70
N ASN A 187 -16.08 -10.89 -30.30
CA ASN A 187 -14.89 -10.97 -29.46
C ASN A 187 -15.15 -10.63 -27.98
N GLY A 188 -16.40 -10.77 -27.53
CA GLY A 188 -16.82 -10.58 -26.14
C GLY A 188 -16.74 -11.87 -25.30
N ILE A 189 -16.84 -11.72 -23.99
CA ILE A 189 -17.00 -12.84 -23.06
C ILE A 189 -18.48 -13.16 -22.88
N ARG A 190 -18.82 -14.45 -22.77
CA ARG A 190 -20.17 -14.90 -22.44
C ARG A 190 -20.24 -15.26 -20.96
N LEU A 191 -21.14 -14.61 -20.22
CA LEU A 191 -21.37 -14.91 -18.81
C LEU A 191 -22.31 -16.11 -18.63
N ALA A 192 -22.37 -16.64 -17.42
CA ALA A 192 -23.22 -17.79 -17.07
C ALA A 192 -24.72 -17.50 -17.27
N ASP A 193 -25.15 -16.23 -17.15
CA ASP A 193 -26.52 -15.80 -17.44
C ASP A 193 -26.82 -15.69 -18.96
N GLY A 194 -25.85 -16.02 -19.81
CA GLY A 194 -25.97 -15.94 -21.26
C GLY A 194 -25.66 -14.57 -21.85
N SER A 195 -25.49 -13.52 -21.04
CA SER A 195 -25.18 -12.17 -21.51
C SER A 195 -23.78 -12.11 -22.13
N LYS A 196 -23.65 -11.34 -23.22
CA LYS A 196 -22.37 -11.06 -23.87
C LYS A 196 -21.83 -9.73 -23.39
N ARG A 197 -20.63 -9.76 -22.83
CA ARG A 197 -19.94 -8.59 -22.31
C ARG A 197 -18.67 -8.34 -23.09
N ARG A 198 -18.25 -7.08 -23.12
CA ARG A 198 -16.99 -6.69 -23.73
C ARG A 198 -15.83 -7.30 -22.94
N ARG A 199 -14.94 -7.98 -23.65
CA ARG A 199 -13.71 -8.51 -23.08
C ARG A 199 -12.81 -7.33 -22.68
N PRO A 200 -12.23 -7.33 -21.47
CA PRO A 200 -11.23 -6.35 -21.08
C PRO A 200 -10.02 -6.37 -22.02
N ASP A 201 -9.33 -5.24 -22.17
CA ASP A 201 -8.12 -5.09 -22.98
C ASP A 201 -6.87 -5.52 -22.21
N PHE A 202 -6.88 -5.43 -20.87
CA PHE A 202 -5.84 -5.96 -19.99
C PHE A 202 -6.38 -6.14 -18.56
N ILE A 203 -5.55 -6.69 -17.66
CA ILE A 203 -5.82 -6.85 -16.23
C ILE A 203 -4.75 -6.12 -15.42
N SER A 204 -5.12 -5.49 -14.31
CA SER A 204 -4.11 -5.04 -13.33
C SER A 204 -4.38 -5.61 -11.96
N ALA A 205 -3.30 -5.89 -11.24
CA ALA A 205 -3.37 -6.25 -9.84
C ALA A 205 -2.24 -5.59 -9.05
N THR A 206 -2.47 -5.37 -7.75
CA THR A 206 -1.42 -4.89 -6.86
C THR A 206 -0.31 -5.93 -6.78
N ARG A 207 0.90 -5.58 -7.25
CA ARG A 207 2.08 -6.43 -7.13
C ARG A 207 2.84 -6.17 -5.83
N GLY A 208 2.73 -4.97 -5.25
CA GLY A 208 3.27 -4.62 -3.95
C GLY A 208 3.38 -3.11 -3.74
N PRO A 209 3.98 -2.64 -2.65
CA PRO A 209 4.42 -3.43 -1.49
C PRO A 209 3.24 -4.03 -0.71
N GLY A 210 3.50 -5.07 0.09
CA GLY A 210 2.52 -5.60 1.03
C GLY A 210 2.75 -7.03 1.52
N MET A 211 1.84 -7.62 2.29
CA MET A 211 1.99 -9.00 2.75
C MET A 211 1.88 -9.97 1.57
N ARG A 212 2.94 -10.75 1.30
CA ARG A 212 3.01 -11.63 0.11
C ARG A 212 1.82 -12.57 -0.01
N SER A 213 1.40 -13.21 1.09
CA SER A 213 0.24 -14.11 1.09
C SER A 213 -1.01 -13.44 0.55
N ASN A 214 -1.29 -12.22 1.01
CA ASN A 214 -2.48 -11.47 0.64
C ASN A 214 -2.34 -10.98 -0.80
N LEU A 215 -1.22 -10.33 -1.14
CA LEU A 215 -0.92 -9.86 -2.50
C LEU A 215 -1.08 -10.97 -3.55
N SER A 216 -0.60 -12.19 -3.25
CA SER A 216 -0.69 -13.34 -4.15
C SER A 216 -2.13 -13.70 -4.53
N VAL A 217 -3.10 -13.55 -3.62
CA VAL A 217 -4.52 -13.85 -3.93
C VAL A 217 -5.02 -12.98 -5.09
N GLY A 218 -4.76 -11.67 -5.02
CA GLY A 218 -5.11 -10.72 -6.08
C GLY A 218 -4.30 -10.93 -7.36
N LEU A 219 -2.99 -11.10 -7.22
CA LEU A 219 -2.06 -11.24 -8.34
C LEU A 219 -2.31 -12.52 -9.15
N ASP A 220 -2.48 -13.66 -8.48
CA ASP A 220 -2.67 -14.95 -9.15
C ASP A 220 -4.07 -15.07 -9.78
N THR A 221 -5.09 -14.45 -9.17
CA THR A 221 -6.41 -14.27 -9.81
C THR A 221 -6.28 -13.43 -11.08
N GLY A 222 -5.51 -12.34 -11.04
CA GLY A 222 -5.27 -11.48 -12.20
C GLY A 222 -4.54 -12.21 -13.33
N LYS A 223 -3.52 -13.02 -13.01
CA LYS A 223 -2.82 -13.88 -13.99
C LYS A 223 -3.77 -14.91 -14.59
N ALA A 224 -4.60 -15.56 -13.78
CA ALA A 224 -5.56 -16.55 -14.26
C ALA A 224 -6.54 -15.93 -15.27
N LEU A 225 -7.07 -14.73 -14.99
CA LEU A 225 -7.94 -13.99 -15.92
C LEU A 225 -7.19 -13.58 -17.20
N SER A 226 -5.96 -13.08 -17.07
CA SER A 226 -5.10 -12.73 -18.20
C SER A 226 -4.84 -13.92 -19.13
N VAL A 227 -4.50 -15.09 -18.57
CA VAL A 227 -4.32 -16.34 -19.33
C VAL A 227 -5.64 -16.82 -19.93
N ALA A 228 -6.74 -16.84 -19.16
CA ALA A 228 -8.02 -17.32 -19.66
C ALA A 228 -8.55 -16.49 -20.83
N TRP A 229 -8.32 -15.17 -20.81
CA TRP A 229 -8.80 -14.26 -21.85
C TRP A 229 -7.75 -13.90 -22.90
N GLN A 230 -6.51 -14.37 -22.75
CA GLN A 230 -5.39 -14.06 -23.64
C GLN A 230 -5.20 -12.54 -23.79
N ILE A 231 -5.16 -11.84 -22.67
CA ILE A 231 -4.96 -10.39 -22.60
C ILE A 231 -3.80 -10.04 -21.68
N PRO A 232 -3.10 -8.91 -21.89
CA PRO A 232 -1.98 -8.50 -21.05
C PRO A 232 -2.34 -8.30 -19.57
N MET A 233 -1.30 -8.29 -18.74
CA MET A 233 -1.39 -7.96 -17.33
C MET A 233 -0.43 -6.83 -16.97
N VAL A 234 -0.79 -6.01 -15.98
CA VAL A 234 0.07 -4.98 -15.38
C VAL A 234 0.09 -5.16 -13.87
N GLY A 235 1.26 -5.48 -13.31
CA GLY A 235 1.50 -5.51 -11.88
C GLY A 235 1.79 -4.10 -11.36
N VAL A 236 0.86 -3.54 -10.58
CA VAL A 236 0.88 -2.13 -10.18
C VAL A 236 1.52 -1.95 -8.81
N HIS A 237 2.28 -0.86 -8.65
CA HIS A 237 2.80 -0.42 -7.36
C HIS A 237 1.69 0.29 -6.56
N HIS A 238 1.37 -0.23 -5.37
CA HIS A 238 0.28 0.25 -4.53
C HIS A 238 0.38 1.75 -4.20
N MET A 239 1.56 2.21 -3.74
CA MET A 239 1.73 3.64 -3.44
C MET A 239 1.70 4.53 -4.69
N GLN A 240 2.15 4.04 -5.85
CA GLN A 240 2.06 4.78 -7.11
C GLN A 240 0.60 5.01 -7.49
N ALA A 241 -0.26 4.02 -7.26
CA ALA A 241 -1.70 4.17 -7.45
C ALA A 241 -2.29 5.31 -6.61
N HIS A 242 -1.93 5.40 -5.33
CA HIS A 242 -2.33 6.53 -4.47
C HIS A 242 -1.84 7.89 -4.98
N LEU A 243 -0.65 7.96 -5.58
CA LEU A 243 -0.11 9.20 -6.17
C LEU A 243 -0.89 9.65 -7.40
N LEU A 244 -1.39 8.70 -8.19
CA LEU A 244 -2.06 8.94 -9.46
C LEU A 244 -3.60 9.07 -9.32
N THR A 245 -4.17 8.76 -8.15
CA THR A 245 -5.62 8.93 -7.90
C THR A 245 -6.16 10.33 -8.26
N PRO A 246 -5.48 11.45 -8.01
CA PRO A 246 -5.98 12.76 -8.44
C PRO A 246 -6.22 12.89 -9.95
N TRP A 247 -5.45 12.16 -10.77
CA TRP A 247 -5.68 12.12 -12.22
C TRP A 247 -6.97 11.40 -12.55
N LEU A 248 -7.24 10.24 -11.91
CA LEU A 248 -8.52 9.56 -12.03
C LEU A 248 -9.67 10.50 -11.68
N VAL A 249 -9.56 11.25 -10.58
CA VAL A 249 -10.58 12.21 -10.16
C VAL A 249 -10.79 13.31 -11.21
N SER A 250 -9.71 13.87 -11.75
CA SER A 250 -9.77 14.87 -12.82
C SER A 250 -10.49 14.31 -14.05
N CYS A 251 -10.21 13.07 -14.42
CA CYS A 251 -10.80 12.41 -15.58
C CYS A 251 -12.26 11.97 -15.36
N LEU A 252 -12.68 11.73 -14.12
CA LEU A 252 -14.08 11.46 -13.75
C LEU A 252 -14.92 12.74 -13.74
N ALA A 253 -14.34 13.87 -13.35
CA ALA A 253 -15.02 15.16 -13.23
C ALA A 253 -15.18 15.91 -14.57
N ASN A 254 -14.50 15.48 -15.64
CA ASN A 254 -14.60 16.08 -16.97
C ASN A 254 -15.99 15.84 -17.60
N ASP A 255 -16.92 16.75 -17.29
CA ASP A 255 -18.10 17.01 -18.10
C ASP A 255 -17.73 17.73 -19.39
N ALA A 256 -18.54 17.54 -20.42
CA ALA A 256 -18.25 17.79 -21.84
C ALA A 256 -17.97 19.25 -22.27
N SER A 257 -17.72 20.17 -21.32
CA SER A 257 -17.58 21.61 -21.53
C SER A 257 -16.21 22.22 -21.15
N SER A 258 -15.25 21.45 -20.64
CA SER A 258 -13.91 21.97 -20.30
C SER A 258 -12.90 21.65 -21.41
N GLU A 259 -12.45 22.67 -22.16
CA GLU A 259 -11.49 22.60 -23.27
C GLU A 259 -10.04 22.23 -22.88
N LEU A 260 -9.80 21.61 -21.72
CA LEU A 260 -8.45 21.19 -21.32
C LEU A 260 -8.34 19.67 -21.16
N ASP A 261 -7.86 19.00 -22.21
CA ASP A 261 -7.44 17.59 -22.27
C ASP A 261 -6.27 17.23 -21.32
N THR A 262 -5.91 18.10 -20.38
CA THR A 262 -4.65 17.95 -19.62
C THR A 262 -4.88 17.43 -18.21
N LEU A 263 -4.27 16.29 -17.91
CA LEU A 263 -4.24 15.66 -16.59
C LEU A 263 -3.77 16.65 -15.52
N SER A 264 -4.48 16.69 -14.39
CA SER A 264 -4.15 17.52 -13.23
C SER A 264 -4.02 16.65 -11.98
N PRO A 265 -2.94 16.78 -11.19
CA PRO A 265 -1.83 17.72 -11.35
C PRO A 265 -0.83 17.32 -12.44
N ARG A 266 -0.20 18.29 -13.09
CA ARG A 266 0.96 18.02 -13.95
C ARG A 266 2.19 17.74 -13.10
N PHE A 267 3.12 16.95 -13.64
CA PHE A 267 4.46 16.86 -13.06
C PHE A 267 5.21 18.20 -13.22
N PRO A 268 6.14 18.53 -12.30
CA PRO A 268 6.36 17.85 -11.03
C PRO A 268 5.32 18.23 -9.96
N PHE A 269 5.00 17.29 -9.07
CA PHE A 269 4.17 17.56 -7.89
C PHE A 269 4.73 16.90 -6.63
N LEU A 270 4.39 17.46 -5.47
CA LEU A 270 4.69 16.87 -4.17
C LEU A 270 3.45 16.17 -3.64
N SER A 271 3.63 14.98 -3.09
CA SER A 271 2.54 14.19 -2.50
C SER A 271 2.81 13.87 -1.05
N ILE A 272 1.74 13.93 -0.27
CA ILE A 272 1.63 13.45 1.10
C ILE A 272 0.77 12.19 1.06
N LEU A 273 1.35 11.08 1.45
CA LEU A 273 0.65 9.79 1.56
C LEU A 273 0.50 9.46 3.05
N VAL A 274 -0.70 9.71 3.58
CA VAL A 274 -1.04 9.56 5.00
C VAL A 274 -2.22 8.63 5.20
N SER A 275 -1.92 7.38 5.55
CA SER A 275 -2.89 6.33 5.87
C SER A 275 -2.64 5.76 7.27
N GLY A 276 -3.39 4.72 7.64
CA GLY A 276 -3.10 3.94 8.86
C GLY A 276 -1.73 3.25 8.82
N GLY A 277 -1.17 2.98 7.64
CA GLY A 277 0.09 2.26 7.48
C GLY A 277 1.25 3.08 6.88
N HIS A 278 0.98 4.27 6.35
CA HIS A 278 1.99 5.09 5.69
C HIS A 278 1.94 6.55 6.12
N SER A 279 3.10 7.17 6.19
CA SER A 279 3.26 8.61 6.31
C SER A 279 4.55 8.95 5.59
N ILE A 280 4.42 9.27 4.30
CA ILE A 280 5.56 9.55 3.42
C ILE A 280 5.31 10.82 2.59
N LEU A 281 6.39 11.56 2.35
CA LEU A 281 6.44 12.69 1.41
C LEU A 281 7.17 12.23 0.15
N VAL A 282 6.52 12.37 -1.00
CA VAL A 282 7.05 11.88 -2.28
C VAL A 282 7.03 13.00 -3.32
N HIS A 283 8.18 13.31 -3.87
CA HIS A 283 8.31 14.19 -5.04
C HIS A 283 8.19 13.35 -6.31
N SER A 284 7.22 13.66 -7.17
CA SER A 284 6.98 12.93 -8.42
C SER A 284 7.36 13.79 -9.61
N GLN A 285 8.32 13.33 -10.41
CA GLN A 285 8.85 14.03 -11.59
C GLN A 285 8.29 13.45 -12.90
N SER A 286 7.98 12.16 -12.92
CA SER A 286 7.30 11.51 -14.04
C SER A 286 6.47 10.32 -13.56
N LEU A 287 5.84 9.59 -14.48
CA LEU A 287 5.06 8.40 -14.18
C LEU A 287 5.86 7.32 -13.43
N THR A 288 7.16 7.23 -13.71
CA THR A 288 8.04 6.19 -13.15
C THR A 288 9.17 6.74 -12.29
N ASP A 289 9.35 8.06 -12.25
CA ASP A 289 10.38 8.74 -11.47
C ASP A 289 9.75 9.45 -10.26
N HIS A 290 9.86 8.77 -9.13
CA HIS A 290 9.43 9.24 -7.82
C HIS A 290 10.61 9.22 -6.87
N LYS A 291 10.65 10.19 -5.96
CA LYS A 291 11.65 10.30 -4.91
C LYS A 291 10.99 10.44 -3.55
N ILE A 292 11.36 9.58 -2.60
CA ILE A 292 10.87 9.69 -1.23
C ILE A 292 11.70 10.77 -0.52
N MET A 293 11.06 11.88 -0.17
CA MET A 293 11.71 12.98 0.52
C MET A 293 11.77 12.76 2.03
N ALA A 294 10.72 12.17 2.59
CA ALA A 294 10.63 11.81 4.00
C ALA A 294 9.71 10.59 4.15
N SER A 295 10.00 9.75 5.14
CA SER A 295 9.12 8.68 5.58
C SER A 295 9.09 8.62 7.10
N SER A 296 8.02 8.07 7.67
CA SER A 296 8.00 7.80 9.10
C SER A 296 9.02 6.72 9.46
N ASP A 297 9.90 7.04 10.41
CA ASP A 297 10.91 6.12 10.93
C ASP A 297 10.32 5.11 11.94
N ASP A 298 9.12 5.39 12.47
CA ASP A 298 8.46 4.60 13.51
C ASP A 298 7.09 4.02 13.10
N ILE A 299 5.99 4.70 13.42
CA ILE A 299 4.61 4.34 13.11
C ILE A 299 3.99 5.41 12.21
N ALA A 300 2.95 5.06 11.48
CA ALA A 300 2.25 6.02 10.63
C ALA A 300 1.39 6.98 11.48
N MET A 301 1.13 8.17 10.94
CA MET A 301 0.26 9.16 11.54
C MET A 301 -1.14 8.61 11.83
N GLY A 302 -1.73 7.84 10.91
CA GLY A 302 -3.04 7.23 11.12
C GLY A 302 -3.03 6.29 12.33
N GLU A 303 -2.00 5.45 12.47
CA GLU A 303 -1.83 4.57 13.63
C GLU A 303 -1.67 5.35 14.94
N THR A 304 -0.91 6.45 14.93
CA THR A 304 -0.79 7.34 16.10
C THR A 304 -2.15 7.94 16.50
N LEU A 305 -2.94 8.39 15.53
CA LEU A 305 -4.28 8.93 15.78
C LEU A 305 -5.21 7.86 16.33
N ASP A 306 -5.20 6.65 15.76
CA ASP A 306 -6.03 5.54 16.25
C ASP A 306 -5.64 5.10 17.67
N LYS A 307 -4.33 5.07 17.98
CA LYS A 307 -3.85 4.81 19.35
C LYS A 307 -4.31 5.89 20.30
N SER A 308 -4.11 7.16 19.95
CA SER A 308 -4.53 8.29 20.78
C SER A 308 -6.04 8.29 21.00
N ALA A 309 -6.81 7.98 19.96
CA ALA A 309 -8.27 7.89 20.02
C ALA A 309 -8.74 6.85 21.03
N ARG A 310 -8.08 5.69 21.13
CA ARG A 310 -8.46 4.64 22.10
C ARG A 310 -8.25 5.04 23.55
N GLU A 311 -7.27 5.89 23.82
CA GLU A 311 -7.00 6.40 25.17
C GLU A 311 -7.93 7.58 25.51
N ILE A 312 -8.22 8.43 24.51
CA ILE A 312 -8.95 9.70 24.71
C ILE A 312 -10.47 9.49 24.66
N LEU A 313 -10.97 8.61 23.78
CA LEU A 313 -12.41 8.44 23.59
C LEU A 313 -13.05 7.71 24.78
N PRO A 314 -14.26 8.12 25.19
CA PRO A 314 -15.09 7.35 26.11
C PRO A 314 -15.28 5.88 25.68
N PRO A 315 -15.26 4.90 26.60
CA PRO A 315 -15.44 3.49 26.28
C PRO A 315 -16.74 3.16 25.53
N SER A 316 -17.82 3.90 25.79
CA SER A 316 -19.11 3.74 25.09
C SER A 316 -18.97 3.99 23.59
N LEU A 317 -18.31 5.08 23.19
CA LEU A 317 -18.10 5.42 21.78
C LEU A 317 -17.22 4.40 21.05
N LEU A 318 -16.27 3.76 21.75
CA LEU A 318 -15.45 2.71 21.17
C LEU A 318 -16.23 1.39 20.96
N GLN A 319 -17.20 1.09 21.82
CA GLN A 319 -18.04 -0.11 21.71
C GLN A 319 -19.09 0.03 20.60
N ASP A 320 -19.64 1.22 20.42
CA ASP A 320 -20.63 1.53 19.40
C ASP A 320 -20.01 1.72 18.00
N ALA A 321 -18.68 1.76 17.91
CA ALA A 321 -17.96 1.96 16.66
C ALA A 321 -18.22 0.81 15.67
N LYS A 322 -18.79 1.15 14.51
CA LYS A 322 -19.07 0.18 13.44
C LYS A 322 -17.81 -0.37 12.77
N ASN A 323 -16.72 0.39 12.80
CA ASN A 323 -15.43 0.03 12.21
C ASN A 323 -14.26 0.54 13.07
N THR A 324 -13.05 0.21 12.65
CA THR A 324 -11.79 0.50 13.38
C THR A 324 -11.15 1.86 13.02
N MET A 325 -11.86 2.74 12.31
CA MET A 325 -11.36 4.06 11.89
C MET A 325 -11.41 5.09 13.03
N TYR A 326 -10.74 4.80 14.13
CA TYR A 326 -10.85 5.59 15.37
C TYR A 326 -10.36 7.04 15.22
N GLY A 327 -9.38 7.31 14.34
CA GLY A 327 -8.93 8.67 14.05
C GLY A 327 -10.04 9.58 13.50
N LYS A 328 -10.96 9.03 12.70
CA LYS A 328 -12.15 9.77 12.21
C LYS A 328 -13.14 10.05 13.34
N ILE A 329 -13.36 9.07 14.23
CA ILE A 329 -14.23 9.23 15.39
C ILE A 329 -13.64 10.29 16.34
N LEU A 330 -12.32 10.28 16.53
CA LEU A 330 -11.63 11.28 17.33
C LEU A 330 -11.83 12.69 16.77
N GLU A 331 -11.72 12.88 15.46
CA GLU A 331 -11.98 14.19 14.81
C GLU A 331 -13.39 14.68 15.13
N GLN A 332 -14.40 13.82 14.97
CA GLN A 332 -15.79 14.17 15.24
C GLN A 332 -16.04 14.47 16.72
N PHE A 333 -15.37 13.75 17.61
CA PHE A 333 -15.48 13.95 19.06
C PHE A 333 -14.87 15.28 19.50
N VAL A 334 -13.71 15.66 18.96
CA VAL A 334 -13.01 16.88 19.38
C VAL A 334 -13.41 18.13 18.60
N PHE A 335 -14.00 17.98 17.42
CA PHE A 335 -14.46 19.08 16.56
C PHE A 335 -15.91 18.84 16.10
N PRO A 336 -16.89 18.82 17.03
CA PRO A 336 -18.29 18.51 16.71
C PRO A 336 -18.93 19.49 15.72
N ASN A 337 -18.48 20.76 15.69
CA ASN A 337 -18.98 21.78 14.77
C ASN A 337 -18.12 21.90 13.50
N GLY A 338 -17.12 21.04 13.34
CA GLY A 338 -16.23 21.01 12.18
C GLY A 338 -15.48 22.34 11.98
N PRO A 339 -15.59 23.00 10.80
CA PRO A 339 -14.84 24.22 10.50
C PRO A 339 -14.96 25.36 11.50
N ALA A 340 -16.11 25.48 12.17
CA ALA A 340 -16.29 26.50 13.18
C ALA A 340 -15.30 26.32 14.34
N ASP A 341 -15.00 25.07 14.72
CA ASP A 341 -14.04 24.77 15.79
C ASP A 341 -12.58 24.93 15.35
N PHE A 342 -12.32 25.12 14.05
CA PHE A 342 -10.97 25.36 13.52
C PHE A 342 -10.62 26.85 13.49
N ALA A 343 -11.59 27.75 13.69
CA ALA A 343 -11.41 29.19 13.48
C ALA A 343 -10.30 29.80 14.36
N ASP A 344 -10.10 29.24 15.55
CA ASP A 344 -9.08 29.69 16.50
C ASP A 344 -7.68 29.11 16.22
N TYR A 345 -7.54 28.27 15.18
CA TYR A 345 -6.26 27.68 14.83
C TYR A 345 -5.35 28.71 14.15
N HIS A 346 -4.17 28.93 14.75
CA HIS A 346 -3.12 29.79 14.22
C HIS A 346 -1.84 28.98 14.01
N PRO A 347 -1.30 28.90 12.77
CA PRO A 347 -0.06 28.19 12.52
C PRO A 347 1.14 28.98 13.08
N PRO A 348 2.22 28.29 13.50
CA PRO A 348 3.49 28.96 13.83
C PRO A 348 4.06 29.67 12.61
N MET A 349 4.32 30.98 12.74
CA MET A 349 4.78 31.85 11.64
C MET A 349 6.19 31.50 11.19
N ASN A 350 7.02 31.00 12.11
CA ASN A 350 8.41 30.64 11.85
C ASN A 350 8.81 29.38 12.64
N ARG A 351 10.02 28.88 12.35
CA ARG A 351 10.58 27.69 13.02
C ARG A 351 10.82 27.88 14.51
N GLY A 352 11.05 29.10 14.98
CA GLY A 352 11.23 29.38 16.40
C GLY A 352 9.95 29.10 17.18
N GLU A 353 8.81 29.50 16.64
CA GLU A 353 7.49 29.25 17.23
C GLU A 353 7.12 27.76 17.25
N GLU A 354 7.56 26.97 16.25
CA GLU A 354 7.34 25.50 16.25
C GLU A 354 8.01 24.78 17.43
N VAL A 355 9.06 25.38 18.01
CA VAL A 355 9.81 24.81 19.15
C VAL A 355 9.15 25.14 20.49
N VAL A 356 8.33 26.19 20.53
CA VAL A 356 7.69 26.66 21.76
C VAL A 356 6.69 25.61 22.23
N LYS A 357 6.91 25.07 23.43
CA LYS A 357 5.97 24.14 24.05
C LYS A 357 4.70 24.88 24.46
N ARG A 358 3.56 24.42 23.95
CA ARG A 358 2.26 24.90 24.39
C ARG A 358 1.86 24.16 25.66
N GLN A 359 1.73 24.89 26.77
CA GLN A 359 1.13 24.31 27.98
C GLN A 359 -0.40 24.31 27.86
N SER A 360 -1.01 23.20 28.22
CA SER A 360 -2.46 23.09 28.33
C SER A 360 -2.94 23.73 29.65
N PRO A 361 -4.22 24.14 29.72
CA PRO A 361 -4.85 24.57 30.99
C PRO A 361 -4.79 23.51 32.09
N TRP A 362 -4.56 22.25 31.70
CA TRP A 362 -4.54 21.07 32.56
C TRP A 362 -3.14 20.68 33.03
N GLY A 363 -2.11 21.51 32.76
CA GLY A 363 -0.75 21.33 33.27
C GLY A 363 0.09 20.28 32.55
N TRP A 364 -0.31 19.86 31.34
CA TRP A 364 0.48 18.97 30.47
C TRP A 364 0.86 19.66 29.16
N SER A 365 1.80 19.07 28.42
CA SER A 365 2.17 19.52 27.08
C SER A 365 2.62 18.32 26.24
N ILE A 366 2.36 18.38 24.94
CA ILE A 366 2.84 17.39 23.98
C ILE A 366 4.00 18.01 23.21
N THR A 367 5.15 17.33 23.21
CA THR A 367 6.36 17.83 22.52
C THR A 367 6.33 17.47 21.05
N THR A 368 6.51 18.46 20.17
CA THR A 368 6.59 18.23 18.72
C THR A 368 7.86 17.46 18.35
N PRO A 369 7.74 16.32 17.63
CA PRO A 369 8.90 15.55 17.17
C PRO A 369 9.82 16.38 16.27
N PHE A 370 11.13 16.25 16.47
CA PHE A 370 12.15 16.90 15.65
C PHE A 370 12.04 18.43 15.54
N ALA A 371 11.33 19.13 16.43
CA ALA A 371 11.07 20.58 16.32
C ALA A 371 12.34 21.42 16.08
N ASN A 372 13.46 21.00 16.67
CA ASN A 372 14.75 21.69 16.58
C ASN A 372 15.58 21.35 15.34
N THR A 373 15.12 20.46 14.44
CA THR A 373 15.90 19.98 13.30
C THR A 373 15.22 20.31 11.97
N ARG A 374 16.03 20.48 10.92
CA ARG A 374 15.54 20.59 9.53
C ARG A 374 15.62 19.26 8.78
N ALA A 375 15.79 18.15 9.49
CA ALA A 375 15.84 16.83 8.88
C ALA A 375 14.48 16.48 8.28
N LEU A 376 14.48 15.94 7.07
CA LEU A 376 13.28 15.42 6.41
C LEU A 376 12.94 14.01 6.95
N GLN A 377 12.62 13.97 8.24
CA GLN A 377 12.24 12.75 8.96
C GLN A 377 10.89 12.94 9.61
N LEU A 378 10.08 11.88 9.55
CA LEU A 378 8.79 11.80 10.22
C LEU A 378 8.88 10.80 11.37
N SER A 379 8.15 11.09 12.45
CA SER A 379 8.07 10.24 13.65
C SER A 379 6.84 10.67 14.41
N PHE A 380 6.01 9.71 14.78
CA PHE A 380 4.72 9.96 15.42
C PHE A 380 4.50 9.09 16.66
N SER A 381 5.40 8.15 16.98
CA SER A 381 5.24 7.25 18.13
C SER A 381 5.19 8.00 19.46
N SER A 382 6.05 8.99 19.64
CA SER A 382 6.18 9.76 20.88
C SER A 382 4.87 10.48 21.26
N ILE A 383 4.07 10.90 20.26
CA ILE A 383 2.79 11.58 20.48
C ILE A 383 1.81 10.64 21.17
N SER A 384 1.60 9.44 20.61
CA SER A 384 0.73 8.44 21.24
C SER A 384 1.22 8.02 22.63
N SER A 385 2.53 7.88 22.84
CA SER A 385 3.09 7.55 24.14
C SER A 385 2.87 8.65 25.18
N MET A 386 2.98 9.93 24.79
CA MET A 386 2.68 11.07 25.66
C MET A 386 1.18 11.13 26.01
N VAL A 387 0.29 10.88 25.04
CA VAL A 387 -1.15 10.78 25.30
C VAL A 387 -1.45 9.69 26.32
N THR A 388 -0.94 8.47 26.11
CA THR A 388 -1.11 7.37 27.08
C THR A 388 -0.58 7.73 28.46
N LYS A 389 0.58 8.41 28.54
CA LYS A 389 1.14 8.85 29.82
C LYS A 389 0.22 9.86 30.52
N ILE A 390 -0.24 10.89 29.81
CA ILE A 390 -1.15 11.92 30.34
C ILE A 390 -2.42 11.26 30.87
N VAL A 391 -2.99 10.31 30.12
CA VAL A 391 -4.21 9.60 30.52
C VAL A 391 -3.99 8.77 31.79
N LYS A 392 -2.87 8.04 31.86
CA LYS A 392 -2.50 7.25 33.05
C LYS A 392 -2.18 8.10 34.28
N ASP A 393 -1.52 9.24 34.11
CA ASP A 393 -1.23 10.19 35.20
C ASP A 393 -2.54 10.78 35.81
N ARG A 394 -3.69 10.62 35.12
CA ARG A 394 -5.03 10.97 35.59
C ARG A 394 -5.84 9.76 36.09
N ASN A 395 -5.23 8.58 36.21
CA ASN A 395 -5.91 7.31 36.53
C ASN A 395 -7.12 7.04 35.61
N ASP A 396 -6.98 7.30 34.31
CA ASP A 396 -8.04 7.16 33.28
C ASP A 396 -9.29 8.04 33.51
N ASN A 397 -9.24 8.97 34.48
CA ASN A 397 -10.35 9.80 34.91
C ASN A 397 -10.23 11.24 34.38
N LEU A 398 -10.32 11.39 33.05
CA LEU A 398 -10.33 12.69 32.38
C LEU A 398 -11.76 13.19 32.20
N SER A 399 -11.97 14.47 32.48
CA SER A 399 -13.23 15.16 32.16
C SER A 399 -13.46 15.19 30.65
N HIS A 400 -14.70 15.47 30.24
CA HIS A 400 -15.02 15.62 28.81
C HIS A 400 -14.19 16.74 28.15
N GLU A 401 -14.05 17.88 28.83
CA GLU A 401 -13.26 19.02 28.34
C GLU A 401 -11.77 18.68 28.19
N GLU A 402 -11.17 18.01 29.18
CA GLU A 402 -9.77 17.62 29.11
C GLU A 402 -9.51 16.59 28.00
N ARG A 403 -10.46 15.67 27.74
CA ARG A 403 -10.39 14.73 26.61
C ARG A 403 -10.43 15.47 25.27
N VAL A 404 -11.31 16.46 25.13
CA VAL A 404 -11.40 17.28 23.93
C VAL A 404 -10.09 18.02 23.70
N ASP A 405 -9.57 18.73 24.70
CA ASP A 405 -8.30 19.46 24.60
C ASP A 405 -7.12 18.54 24.27
N LEU A 406 -7.04 17.37 24.91
CA LEU A 406 -5.98 16.40 24.66
C LEU A 406 -6.03 15.87 23.22
N GLY A 407 -7.21 15.58 22.69
CA GLY A 407 -7.36 15.11 21.32
C GLY A 407 -7.09 16.21 20.28
N ARG A 408 -7.52 17.45 20.54
CA ARG A 408 -7.17 18.61 19.69
C ARG A 408 -5.65 18.82 19.65
N GLU A 409 -4.99 18.77 20.80
CA GLU A 409 -3.55 18.95 20.88
C GLU A 409 -2.79 17.81 20.20
N ALA A 410 -3.21 16.56 20.42
CA ALA A 410 -2.60 15.40 19.77
C ALA A 410 -2.70 15.49 18.24
N MET A 411 -3.87 15.87 17.70
CA MET A 411 -4.06 16.11 16.26
C MET A 411 -3.19 17.27 15.76
N ARG A 412 -3.20 18.40 16.49
CA ARG A 412 -2.40 19.58 16.16
C ARG A 412 -0.92 19.23 16.02
N VAL A 413 -0.34 18.59 17.03
CA VAL A 413 1.10 18.24 17.02
C VAL A 413 1.42 17.24 15.90
N CYS A 414 0.55 16.27 15.63
CA CYS A 414 0.73 15.35 14.49
C CYS A 414 0.77 16.10 13.15
N PHE A 415 -0.22 16.98 12.92
CA PHE A 415 -0.39 17.66 11.65
C PHE A 415 0.64 18.77 11.44
N GLU A 416 1.01 19.50 12.48
CA GLU A 416 2.07 20.52 12.42
C GLU A 416 3.44 19.90 12.13
N HIS A 417 3.75 18.74 12.72
CA HIS A 417 4.99 18.03 12.40
C HIS A 417 5.07 17.67 10.91
N LEU A 418 3.99 17.11 10.35
CA LEU A 418 3.90 16.82 8.92
C LEU A 418 3.97 18.09 8.06
N ALA A 419 3.24 19.13 8.43
CA ALA A 419 3.21 20.39 7.69
C ALA A 419 4.58 21.06 7.68
N SER A 420 5.27 21.12 8.82
CA SER A 420 6.64 21.63 8.93
C SER A 420 7.60 20.91 7.96
N ARG A 421 7.50 19.59 7.84
CA ARG A 421 8.40 18.78 6.96
C ARG A 421 8.03 18.93 5.50
N THR A 422 6.74 19.14 5.23
CA THR A 422 6.26 19.52 3.89
C THR A 422 6.84 20.87 3.47
N ILE A 423 6.86 21.87 4.34
CA ILE A 423 7.47 23.18 4.06
C ILE A 423 8.98 23.04 3.80
N ILE A 424 9.71 22.29 4.63
CA ILE A 424 11.15 22.06 4.42
C ILE A 424 11.40 21.36 3.07
N ALA A 425 10.56 20.39 2.70
CA ALA A 425 10.65 19.68 1.44
C ALA A 425 10.45 20.65 0.26
N LEU A 426 9.43 21.50 0.31
CA LEU A 426 9.16 22.51 -0.71
C LEU A 426 10.29 23.54 -0.82
N GLU A 427 10.82 24.02 0.30
CA GLU A 427 11.99 24.91 0.32
C GLU A 427 13.21 24.24 -0.35
N ALA A 428 13.46 22.96 -0.05
CA ALA A 428 14.56 22.21 -0.66
C ALA A 428 14.36 22.00 -2.17
N LEU A 429 13.13 21.76 -2.64
CA LEU A 429 12.81 21.63 -4.06
C LEU A 429 12.94 22.97 -4.79
N ARG A 430 12.46 24.08 -4.20
CA ARG A 430 12.57 25.43 -4.76
C ARG A 430 14.02 25.89 -4.97
N LEU A 431 14.95 25.41 -4.16
CA LEU A 431 16.38 25.68 -4.35
C LEU A 431 16.98 24.92 -5.55
N ARG A 432 16.40 23.77 -5.92
CA ARG A 432 16.91 22.88 -6.97
C ARG A 432 16.22 23.07 -8.32
N HIS A 433 14.96 23.46 -8.31
CA HIS A 433 14.12 23.62 -9.50
C HIS A 433 13.62 25.07 -9.56
N ARG A 434 13.84 25.73 -10.71
CA ARG A 434 13.36 27.10 -10.97
C ARG A 434 12.61 27.14 -12.30
N GLY A 435 11.64 28.04 -12.41
CA GLY A 435 10.84 28.20 -13.63
C GLY A 435 9.76 27.14 -13.74
N ASP A 436 9.65 26.49 -14.90
CA ASP A 436 8.56 25.54 -15.18
C ASP A 436 8.59 24.24 -14.37
N ASP A 437 9.74 23.91 -13.77
CA ASP A 437 9.92 22.75 -12.89
C ASP A 437 9.53 23.02 -11.41
N GLU A 438 8.98 24.20 -11.10
CA GLU A 438 8.50 24.50 -9.75
C GLU A 438 7.25 23.68 -9.41
N VAL A 439 7.21 23.10 -8.19
CA VAL A 439 6.06 22.36 -7.69
C VAL A 439 4.88 23.31 -7.46
N LYS A 440 3.80 23.14 -8.23
CA LYS A 440 2.59 23.96 -8.13
C LYS A 440 1.45 23.28 -7.35
N THR A 441 1.56 21.97 -7.12
CA THR A 441 0.50 21.19 -6.47
C THR A 441 1.05 20.30 -5.36
N LEU A 442 0.35 20.32 -4.22
CA LEU A 442 0.49 19.39 -3.12
C LEU A 442 -0.69 18.41 -3.14
N VAL A 443 -0.43 17.16 -3.48
CA VAL A 443 -1.42 16.08 -3.41
C VAL A 443 -1.43 15.51 -1.99
N VAL A 444 -2.61 15.26 -1.43
CA VAL A 444 -2.76 14.61 -0.12
C VAL A 444 -3.72 13.43 -0.30
N SER A 445 -3.22 12.20 -0.12
CA SER A 445 -4.01 10.97 -0.24
C SER A 445 -3.73 9.99 0.90
N GLY A 446 -4.56 8.94 0.99
CA GLY A 446 -4.65 8.05 2.14
C GLY A 446 -5.82 8.40 3.08
N GLY A 447 -6.18 7.47 3.96
CA GLY A 447 -7.36 7.61 4.84
C GLY A 447 -7.35 8.86 5.74
N VAL A 448 -6.17 9.34 6.16
CA VAL A 448 -6.06 10.56 7.00
C VAL A 448 -6.27 11.82 6.19
N ALA A 449 -6.16 11.76 4.85
CA ALA A 449 -6.49 12.89 3.96
C ALA A 449 -7.98 13.31 4.03
N ALA A 450 -8.87 12.46 4.57
CA ALA A 450 -10.25 12.85 4.82
C ALA A 450 -10.42 13.81 6.01
N ASN A 451 -9.39 13.98 6.85
CA ASN A 451 -9.42 14.84 8.03
C ASN A 451 -9.37 16.32 7.62
N ARG A 452 -10.40 17.07 8.01
CA ARG A 452 -10.58 18.48 7.62
C ARG A 452 -9.64 19.39 8.40
N PHE A 453 -9.31 19.03 9.63
CA PHE A 453 -8.35 19.78 10.44
C PHE A 453 -6.93 19.68 9.84
N LEU A 454 -6.50 18.50 9.37
CA LEU A 454 -5.24 18.33 8.63
C LEU A 454 -5.16 19.25 7.42
N MET A 455 -6.22 19.31 6.61
CA MET A 455 -6.26 20.20 5.44
C MET A 455 -6.14 21.67 5.83
N THR A 456 -6.79 22.06 6.94
CA THR A 456 -6.70 23.41 7.50
C THR A 456 -5.28 23.73 7.94
N VAL A 457 -4.62 22.81 8.66
CA VAL A 457 -3.22 22.96 9.10
C VAL A 457 -2.27 23.09 7.91
N LEU A 458 -2.38 22.19 6.91
CA LEU A 458 -1.52 22.22 5.72
C LEU A 458 -1.68 23.53 4.94
N ARG A 459 -2.93 23.97 4.70
CA ARG A 459 -3.21 25.24 4.00
C ARG A 459 -2.62 26.43 4.76
N SER A 460 -2.87 26.50 6.07
CA SER A 460 -2.40 27.59 6.92
C SER A 460 -0.88 27.66 6.96
N PHE A 461 -0.18 26.52 7.04
CA PHE A 461 1.29 26.46 6.96
C PHE A 461 1.81 26.95 5.62
N LEU A 462 1.22 26.50 4.50
CA LEU A 462 1.61 26.98 3.17
C LEU A 462 1.42 28.49 3.04
N ASP A 463 0.33 29.03 3.61
CA ASP A 463 0.01 30.45 3.55
C ASP A 463 1.04 31.33 4.27
N VAL A 464 1.38 30.99 5.51
CA VAL A 464 2.30 31.80 6.32
C VAL A 464 3.77 31.60 5.92
N ARG A 465 4.10 30.49 5.24
CA ARG A 465 5.48 30.17 4.80
C ARG A 465 5.78 30.55 3.35
N GLY A 466 4.92 31.33 2.71
CA GLY A 466 5.18 31.88 1.36
C GLY A 466 4.88 30.93 0.20
N PHE A 467 4.13 29.85 0.45
CA PHE A 467 3.70 28.87 -0.55
C PHE A 467 2.20 29.04 -0.90
N LYS A 468 1.69 30.27 -0.86
CA LYS A 468 0.28 30.58 -1.16
C LYS A 468 -0.18 30.09 -2.53
N HIS A 469 0.74 30.08 -3.50
CA HIS A 469 0.51 29.67 -4.89
C HIS A 469 0.34 28.15 -5.05
N ILE A 470 0.74 27.34 -4.06
CA ILE A 470 0.60 25.88 -4.14
C ILE A 470 -0.86 25.51 -3.94
N LYS A 471 -1.43 24.77 -4.89
CA LYS A 471 -2.75 24.19 -4.78
C LYS A 471 -2.68 22.91 -3.94
N VAL A 472 -3.56 22.78 -2.95
CA VAL A 472 -3.73 21.53 -2.20
C VAL A 472 -4.85 20.73 -2.85
N VAL A 473 -4.58 19.49 -3.22
CA VAL A 473 -5.53 18.58 -3.87
C VAL A 473 -5.64 17.30 -3.05
N ALA A 474 -6.86 16.95 -2.66
CA ALA A 474 -7.18 15.68 -2.03
C ALA A 474 -8.27 14.97 -2.86
N PRO A 475 -8.10 13.67 -3.20
CA PRO A 475 -9.17 12.89 -3.79
C PRO A 475 -10.41 12.84 -2.87
N PRO A 476 -11.60 12.50 -3.40
CA PRO A 476 -12.76 12.26 -2.55
C PRO A 476 -12.48 11.08 -1.60
N PRO A 477 -13.06 11.05 -0.38
CA PRO A 477 -12.70 10.06 0.64
C PRO A 477 -12.77 8.60 0.18
N TYR A 478 -13.75 8.24 -0.66
CA TYR A 478 -13.91 6.87 -1.17
C TYR A 478 -12.82 6.44 -2.17
N LEU A 479 -12.04 7.38 -2.72
CA LEU A 479 -10.86 7.11 -3.55
C LEU A 479 -9.54 7.35 -2.80
N CYS A 480 -9.59 7.95 -1.60
CA CYS A 480 -8.42 8.13 -0.73
C CYS A 480 -8.05 6.86 0.06
N THR A 481 -9.02 6.01 0.36
CA THR A 481 -8.79 4.69 0.98
C THR A 481 -8.36 3.66 -0.07
N ASP A 482 -7.85 2.51 0.38
CA ASP A 482 -7.38 1.48 -0.53
C ASP A 482 -8.53 0.93 -1.39
N ASN A 483 -8.40 0.99 -2.71
CA ASN A 483 -9.44 0.55 -3.63
C ASN A 483 -8.85 0.05 -4.97
N ALA A 484 -9.60 -0.73 -5.73
CA ALA A 484 -9.14 -1.27 -7.00
C ALA A 484 -9.24 -0.25 -8.15
N ALA A 485 -9.98 0.85 -8.01
CA ALA A 485 -10.07 1.87 -9.05
C ALA A 485 -8.74 2.64 -9.20
N MET A 486 -8.06 2.97 -8.09
CA MET A 486 -6.71 3.56 -8.16
C MET A 486 -5.70 2.61 -8.82
N ILE A 487 -5.80 1.30 -8.54
CA ILE A 487 -4.93 0.28 -9.15
C ILE A 487 -5.20 0.19 -10.64
N GLY A 488 -6.48 0.18 -11.04
CA GLY A 488 -6.88 0.22 -12.45
C GLY A 488 -6.36 1.46 -13.16
N TRP A 489 -6.53 2.64 -12.58
CA TRP A 489 -6.04 3.87 -13.17
C TRP A 489 -4.52 3.88 -13.36
N ALA A 490 -3.74 3.53 -12.33
CA ALA A 490 -2.29 3.41 -12.48
C ALA A 490 -1.91 2.33 -13.51
N GLY A 491 -2.67 1.24 -13.58
CA GLY A 491 -2.54 0.22 -14.62
C GLY A 491 -2.75 0.79 -16.03
N ILE A 492 -3.77 1.63 -16.23
CA ILE A 492 -4.06 2.30 -17.51
C ILE A 492 -2.89 3.20 -17.90
N GLU A 493 -2.43 4.07 -17.01
CA GLU A 493 -1.31 4.98 -17.29
C GLU A 493 -0.02 4.22 -17.65
N MET A 494 0.30 3.15 -16.90
CA MET A 494 1.45 2.30 -17.20
C MET A 494 1.29 1.56 -18.54
N PHE A 495 0.10 1.03 -18.82
CA PHE A 495 -0.19 0.32 -20.07
C PHE A 495 -0.14 1.25 -21.30
N GLU A 496 -0.65 2.47 -21.18
CA GLU A 496 -0.57 3.51 -22.23
C GLU A 496 0.86 3.99 -22.45
N ALA A 497 1.69 4.02 -21.40
CA ALA A 497 3.13 4.23 -21.51
C ALA A 497 3.90 3.03 -22.08
N GLY A 498 3.20 1.95 -22.45
CA GLY A 498 3.75 0.75 -23.11
C GLY A 498 4.23 -0.33 -22.14
N TRP A 499 4.02 -0.18 -20.83
CA TRP A 499 4.48 -1.13 -19.83
C TRP A 499 3.47 -2.24 -19.57
N GLN A 500 3.96 -3.49 -19.55
CA GLN A 500 3.22 -4.69 -19.21
C GLN A 500 4.05 -5.55 -18.26
N SER A 501 3.41 -6.48 -17.56
CA SER A 501 4.09 -7.43 -16.68
C SER A 501 4.07 -8.83 -17.29
N ASP A 502 5.23 -9.47 -17.29
CA ASP A 502 5.35 -10.90 -17.55
C ASP A 502 4.56 -11.70 -16.50
N LEU A 503 3.98 -12.83 -16.92
CA LEU A 503 3.15 -13.65 -16.05
C LEU A 503 3.94 -14.35 -14.94
N SER A 504 5.27 -14.42 -15.05
CA SER A 504 6.15 -14.87 -13.97
C SER A 504 6.31 -13.85 -12.83
N CYS A 505 5.72 -12.65 -12.95
CA CYS A 505 5.80 -11.63 -11.91
C CYS A 505 5.29 -12.16 -10.55
N ARG A 506 5.98 -11.76 -9.47
CA ARG A 506 5.71 -12.22 -8.11
C ARG A 506 5.31 -11.06 -7.22
N ALA A 507 4.54 -11.37 -6.18
CA ALA A 507 4.21 -10.44 -5.12
C ALA A 507 5.48 -9.95 -4.41
N LEU A 508 5.58 -8.64 -4.24
CA LEU A 508 6.72 -7.97 -3.64
C LEU A 508 6.35 -7.46 -2.26
N ARG A 509 7.04 -8.00 -1.24
CA ARG A 509 6.81 -7.59 0.15
C ARG A 509 7.22 -6.14 0.37
N LYS A 510 8.42 -5.84 -0.11
CA LYS A 510 9.05 -4.54 -0.11
C LYS A 510 9.26 -4.17 -1.57
N TRP A 511 8.85 -2.97 -1.90
CA TRP A 511 9.01 -2.36 -3.21
C TRP A 511 8.90 -0.86 -2.94
N THR A 512 10.00 -0.14 -3.11
CA THR A 512 10.00 1.31 -2.90
C THR A 512 9.52 2.04 -4.15
N LEU A 513 9.05 3.26 -3.94
CA LEU A 513 8.78 4.19 -5.03
C LEU A 513 10.06 4.86 -5.55
N ASP A 514 11.07 4.97 -4.70
CA ASP A 514 12.27 5.77 -4.97
C ASP A 514 13.12 5.15 -6.08
N ALA A 515 13.20 5.81 -7.23
CA ALA A 515 13.98 5.35 -8.38
C ALA A 515 15.49 5.27 -8.09
N GLN A 516 15.98 5.98 -7.06
CA GLN A 516 17.39 5.99 -6.66
C GLN A 516 17.71 4.96 -5.57
N ALA A 517 16.72 4.21 -5.08
CA ALA A 517 16.95 3.12 -4.14
C ALA A 517 17.51 1.86 -4.85
N GLU A 518 18.04 0.94 -4.05
CA GLU A 518 18.71 -0.28 -4.55
C GLU A 518 17.80 -1.18 -5.41
N ASP A 519 16.49 -1.17 -5.18
CA ASP A 519 15.51 -1.94 -5.93
C ASP A 519 14.96 -1.19 -7.16
N GLY A 520 15.48 0.00 -7.49
CA GLY A 520 15.23 0.76 -8.72
C GLY A 520 13.82 1.38 -8.83
N GLY A 521 13.11 1.55 -7.71
CA GLY A 521 11.78 2.17 -7.68
C GLY A 521 10.71 1.37 -8.44
N VAL A 522 9.79 2.06 -9.11
CA VAL A 522 8.67 1.43 -9.84
C VAL A 522 9.16 0.46 -10.93
N LEU A 523 10.22 0.79 -11.66
CA LEU A 523 10.69 -0.03 -12.77
C LEU A 523 11.75 -1.07 -12.39
N GLY A 524 12.28 -1.03 -11.16
CA GLY A 524 13.41 -1.86 -10.83
C GLY A 524 13.13 -3.35 -10.60
N PRO A 525 11.94 -3.81 -10.15
CA PRO A 525 11.65 -5.23 -10.15
C PRO A 525 11.60 -5.83 -11.56
N SER A 526 12.17 -7.02 -11.73
CA SER A 526 12.13 -7.74 -13.00
C SER A 526 10.70 -8.09 -13.46
N GLY A 527 10.56 -8.43 -14.74
CA GLY A 527 9.30 -8.85 -15.35
C GLY A 527 8.50 -7.72 -15.99
N TRP A 528 9.08 -6.53 -16.18
CA TRP A 528 8.50 -5.52 -17.06
C TRP A 528 8.77 -5.88 -18.53
N ILE A 529 7.74 -5.75 -19.36
CA ILE A 529 7.77 -5.88 -20.82
C ILE A 529 7.36 -4.52 -21.38
N ARG A 530 8.13 -3.96 -22.33
CA ARG A 530 7.79 -2.69 -22.98
C ARG A 530 7.37 -2.96 -24.43
N ASN A 531 6.12 -2.67 -24.76
CA ASN A 531 5.58 -2.79 -26.11
C ASN A 531 5.42 -1.39 -26.73
N GLY A 532 6.21 -1.10 -27.76
CA GLY A 532 6.24 0.20 -28.46
C GLY A 532 7.64 0.80 -28.57
N PRO A 533 7.87 1.81 -29.44
CA PRO A 533 9.16 2.49 -29.52
C PRO A 533 9.48 3.19 -28.19
N ALA A 534 10.75 3.17 -27.78
CA ALA A 534 11.20 3.92 -26.62
C ALA A 534 10.96 5.41 -26.87
N LEU A 535 10.05 6.02 -26.10
CA LEU A 535 9.92 7.47 -25.99
C LEU A 535 11.24 8.09 -25.54
#